data_AF-A0A847V4Y2-F1
#
_entry.id   AF-A0A847V4Y2-F1
#
_cell.length_a   1.000
_cell.length_b   1.000
_cell.length_c   1.000
_cell.angle_alpha   90.00
_cell.angle_beta   90.00
_cell.angle_gamma   90.00
#
_symmetry.space_group_name_H-M   'P 1'
#
loop_
_entity.id
_entity.type
_entity.pdbx_description
1 polymer ?
#
loop_
_entity_poly.entity_id
_entity_poly.type
_entity_poly.pdbx_seq_one_letter_code
_entity_poly.pdbx_strand_id
1 'polypeptide(L)'
;MNQDIENYTSPDFKGEPVYTFLFHTNNPDVDHGGICSINIEISGAGDVDSAKLNISMSSYLVDGKVEVKYNSPGRETRSFEEVPPITMGLPLELFTNWTPDGFSPINRGERYFNGLPLISFSFKVPKKAPRGVHKIFFTLTYKGQKSNKWYKDNQIMEIRIKRFYETPMGKFILILAAIIAALPGLPTLWNILDILWSMFQTSLCSL
;
A
#
# COMPACT_ATOMS: atom_id res chain seq x y z
N MET A 1 15.41 14.53 42.48
CA MET A 1 15.65 14.93 41.08
C MET A 1 14.52 14.32 40.26
N ASN A 2 13.32 14.90 40.38
CA ASN A 2 12.17 14.56 39.55
C ASN A 2 12.26 15.48 38.34
N GLN A 3 12.52 14.91 37.17
CA GLN A 3 12.24 15.61 35.93
C GLN A 3 10.75 15.44 35.68
N ASP A 4 9.97 16.40 36.18
CA ASP A 4 8.61 16.60 35.77
C ASP A 4 8.65 16.90 34.25
N ILE A 5 8.31 15.88 33.46
CA ILE A 5 8.01 16.05 32.04
C ILE A 5 6.70 16.84 32.04
N GLU A 6 6.82 18.16 31.99
CA GLU A 6 5.68 19.03 31.67
C GLU A 6 5.09 18.53 30.36
N ASN A 7 3.91 17.90 30.45
CA ASN A 7 3.05 17.68 29.31
C ASN A 7 2.73 19.08 28.75
N TYR A 8 3.46 19.51 27.73
CA TYR A 8 3.12 20.66 26.90
C TYR A 8 1.88 20.31 26.06
N THR A 9 0.74 20.07 26.72
CA THR A 9 -0.57 20.32 26.11
C THR A 9 -0.71 21.83 26.02
N SER A 10 -0.14 22.42 24.98
CA SER A 10 -0.44 23.81 24.63
C SER A 10 -1.97 23.89 24.48
N PRO A 11 -2.68 24.65 25.35
CA PRO A 11 -4.14 24.55 25.43
C PRO A 11 -4.87 25.09 24.20
N ASP A 12 -4.16 25.76 23.29
CA ASP A 12 -4.73 26.33 22.08
C ASP A 12 -3.64 26.41 21.01
N PHE A 13 -3.58 25.42 20.10
CA PHE A 13 -2.88 25.67 18.84
C PHE A 13 -3.67 26.72 18.06
N LYS A 14 -3.22 27.98 18.09
CA LYS A 14 -3.86 29.12 17.40
C LYS A 14 -3.43 29.27 15.94
N GLY A 15 -2.68 28.31 15.40
CA GLY A 15 -2.22 28.31 14.01
C GLY A 15 -3.29 27.85 13.03
N GLU A 16 -3.07 28.18 11.75
CA GLU A 16 -3.84 27.59 10.65
C GLU A 16 -3.68 26.05 10.66
N PRO A 17 -4.74 25.29 10.35
CA PRO A 17 -4.64 23.85 10.34
C PRO A 17 -3.74 23.38 9.20
N VAL A 18 -2.87 22.43 9.51
CA VAL A 18 -1.98 21.79 8.55
C VAL A 18 -2.03 20.30 8.80
N TYR A 19 -2.66 19.58 7.88
CA TYR A 19 -2.78 18.13 7.88
C TYR A 19 -2.23 17.52 6.60
N THR A 20 -1.58 16.37 6.76
CA THR A 20 -1.04 15.51 5.72
C THR A 20 -1.49 14.08 5.99
N PHE A 21 -1.87 13.35 4.94
CA PHE A 21 -2.04 11.91 5.04
C PHE A 21 -0.73 11.18 4.77
N LEU A 22 -0.39 10.24 5.65
CA LEU A 22 0.68 9.28 5.46
C LEU A 22 0.07 7.95 5.02
N PHE A 23 0.60 7.38 3.94
CA PHE A 23 0.10 6.14 3.36
C PHE A 23 1.09 5.03 3.62
N HIS A 24 0.60 3.93 4.18
CA HIS A 24 1.35 2.73 4.41
C HIS A 24 0.65 1.58 3.68
N THR A 25 1.36 0.94 2.76
CA THR A 25 0.94 -0.36 2.23
C THR A 25 1.90 -1.41 2.73
N ASN A 26 1.36 -2.48 3.32
CA ASN A 26 2.17 -3.62 3.74
C ASN A 26 2.65 -4.44 2.54
N ASN A 27 2.03 -4.25 1.37
CA ASN A 27 2.42 -4.94 0.15
C ASN A 27 2.04 -4.12 -1.10
N PRO A 28 2.98 -3.37 -1.70
CA PRO A 28 2.72 -2.66 -2.95
C PRO A 28 2.59 -3.60 -4.15
N ASP A 29 3.05 -4.85 -4.04
CA ASP A 29 3.03 -5.84 -5.12
C ASP A 29 1.86 -6.82 -4.98
N VAL A 30 0.80 -6.59 -5.75
CA VAL A 30 -0.45 -7.35 -5.67
C VAL A 30 -0.54 -8.37 -6.81
N ASP A 31 -0.95 -9.59 -6.48
CA ASP A 31 -1.18 -10.63 -7.49
C ASP A 31 -2.56 -10.47 -8.14
N HIS A 32 -2.72 -11.00 -9.36
CA HIS A 32 -4.02 -11.10 -10.02
C HIS A 32 -5.04 -11.86 -9.15
N GLY A 33 -6.20 -11.26 -8.88
CA GLY A 33 -7.21 -11.84 -8.00
C GLY A 33 -6.93 -11.64 -6.50
N GLY A 34 -5.78 -11.05 -6.15
CA GLY A 34 -5.40 -10.77 -4.78
C GLY A 34 -6.11 -9.54 -4.20
N ILE A 35 -6.00 -9.39 -2.88
CA ILE A 35 -6.53 -8.23 -2.15
C ILE A 35 -5.41 -7.21 -2.00
N CYS A 36 -5.67 -5.98 -2.44
CA CYS A 36 -4.86 -4.82 -2.14
C CYS A 36 -5.43 -4.15 -0.89
N SER A 37 -4.59 -3.91 0.12
CA SER A 37 -4.96 -3.23 1.36
C SER A 37 -4.04 -2.04 1.62
N ILE A 38 -4.64 -0.91 1.93
CA ILE A 38 -3.98 0.39 2.02
C ILE A 38 -4.36 0.99 3.37
N ASN A 39 -3.36 1.33 4.16
CA ASN A 39 -3.53 1.95 5.45
C ASN A 39 -3.18 3.42 5.34
N ILE A 40 -4.01 4.26 5.94
CA ILE A 40 -3.90 5.70 5.89
C ILE A 40 -3.86 6.23 7.32
N GLU A 41 -2.89 7.09 7.58
CA GLU A 41 -2.65 7.77 8.84
C GLU A 41 -2.71 9.28 8.65
N ILE A 42 -3.21 10.01 9.64
CA ILE A 42 -3.32 11.47 9.60
C ILE A 42 -2.26 12.03 10.53
N SER A 43 -1.42 12.91 9.99
CA SER A 43 -0.46 13.68 10.76
C SER A 43 -0.72 15.17 10.54
N GLY A 44 -0.77 15.95 11.60
CA GLY A 44 -1.06 17.36 11.50
C GLY A 44 -1.47 18.01 12.81
N ALA A 45 -1.85 19.29 12.73
CA ALA A 45 -2.31 20.08 13.85
C ALA A 45 -3.32 21.14 13.41
N GLY A 46 -4.20 21.54 14.33
CA GLY A 46 -5.15 22.65 14.16
C GLY A 46 -6.62 22.22 14.29
N ASP A 47 -7.53 23.18 14.14
CA ASP A 47 -8.97 22.93 14.29
C ASP A 47 -9.63 22.82 12.92
N VAL A 48 -10.41 21.75 12.71
CA VAL A 48 -11.09 21.45 11.44
C VAL A 48 -12.60 21.43 11.63
N ASP A 49 -13.32 22.17 10.78
CA ASP A 49 -14.79 22.22 10.76
C ASP A 49 -15.40 21.08 9.94
N SER A 50 -14.72 20.69 8.88
CA SER A 50 -15.17 19.63 7.97
C SER A 50 -14.00 19.06 7.21
N ALA A 51 -14.05 17.76 6.93
CA ALA A 51 -13.04 17.08 6.13
C ALA A 51 -13.69 16.03 5.23
N LYS A 52 -13.10 15.85 4.06
CA LYS A 52 -13.53 14.88 3.05
C LYS A 52 -12.30 14.25 2.40
N LEU A 53 -12.34 12.94 2.24
CA LEU A 53 -11.37 12.15 1.50
C LEU A 53 -11.98 11.70 0.17
N ASN A 54 -11.29 11.97 -0.91
CA ASN A 54 -11.57 11.42 -2.23
C ASN A 54 -10.51 10.41 -2.61
N ILE A 55 -10.95 9.24 -3.07
CA ILE A 55 -10.09 8.17 -3.55
C ILE A 55 -10.46 7.90 -5.00
N SER A 56 -9.51 8.10 -5.90
CA SER A 56 -9.69 7.90 -7.33
C SER A 56 -8.69 6.88 -7.86
N MET A 57 -9.19 5.91 -8.61
CA MET A 57 -8.40 4.92 -9.32
C MET A 57 -9.16 4.45 -10.55
N SER A 58 -8.45 3.79 -11.46
CA SER A 58 -9.09 3.22 -12.62
C SER A 58 -10.01 2.05 -12.25
N SER A 59 -11.22 2.02 -12.81
CA SER A 59 -12.24 1.00 -12.51
C SER A 59 -11.78 -0.43 -12.82
N TYR A 60 -10.88 -0.61 -13.80
CA TYR A 60 -10.32 -1.92 -14.14
C TYR A 60 -9.44 -2.53 -13.04
N LEU A 61 -9.11 -1.77 -11.99
CA LEU A 61 -8.34 -2.25 -10.85
C LEU A 61 -9.20 -2.90 -9.77
N VAL A 62 -10.53 -2.73 -9.83
CA VAL A 62 -11.44 -3.17 -8.77
C VAL A 62 -12.40 -4.23 -9.31
N ASP A 63 -12.38 -5.40 -8.68
CA ASP A 63 -13.33 -6.50 -8.91
C ASP A 63 -14.52 -6.33 -7.97
N GLY A 64 -15.52 -5.55 -8.39
CA GLY A 64 -16.73 -5.28 -7.61
C GLY A 64 -16.62 -4.02 -6.76
N LYS A 65 -16.69 -4.17 -5.44
CA LYS A 65 -16.69 -3.03 -4.52
C LYS A 65 -15.40 -2.95 -3.72
N VAL A 66 -15.13 -1.75 -3.25
CA VAL A 66 -14.06 -1.44 -2.31
C VAL A 66 -14.64 -1.43 -0.91
N GLU A 67 -13.98 -2.14 0.01
CA GLU A 67 -14.24 -2.02 1.43
C GLU A 67 -13.41 -0.86 2.05
N VAL A 68 -14.10 0.05 2.73
CA VAL A 68 -13.47 1.15 3.47
C VAL A 68 -13.81 1.02 4.94
N LYS A 69 -12.78 0.95 5.77
CA LYS A 69 -12.86 0.92 7.24
C LYS A 69 -12.22 2.16 7.80
N TYR A 70 -12.79 2.71 8.86
CA TYR A 70 -12.07 3.70 9.67
C TYR A 70 -12.28 3.45 11.15
N ASN A 71 -11.22 3.66 11.90
CA ASN A 71 -11.13 3.45 13.33
C ASN A 71 -11.12 4.80 14.02
N SER A 72 -12.19 5.09 14.78
CA SER A 72 -12.27 6.28 15.63
C SER A 72 -12.19 5.86 17.09
N PRO A 73 -11.41 6.56 17.93
CA PRO A 73 -11.41 6.32 19.38
C PRO A 73 -12.82 6.37 19.96
N GLY A 74 -13.13 5.42 20.83
CA GLY A 74 -14.41 5.39 21.56
C GLY A 74 -15.64 5.13 20.69
N ARG A 75 -15.49 4.73 19.42
CA ARG A 75 -16.59 4.32 18.55
C ARG A 75 -16.31 2.99 17.87
N GLU A 76 -17.38 2.30 17.50
CA GLU A 76 -17.29 1.11 16.66
C GLU A 76 -16.70 1.44 15.29
N THR A 77 -15.83 0.55 14.81
CA THR A 77 -15.30 0.59 13.45
C THR A 77 -16.45 0.60 12.45
N ARG A 78 -16.48 1.57 11.55
CA ARG A 78 -17.44 1.59 10.45
C ARG A 78 -16.80 1.00 9.21
N SER A 79 -17.51 0.07 8.57
CA SER A 79 -17.16 -0.50 7.27
C SER A 79 -18.27 -0.22 6.27
N PHE A 80 -17.91 0.14 5.05
CA PHE A 80 -18.86 0.29 3.95
C PHE A 80 -18.23 -0.12 2.62
N GLU A 81 -19.08 -0.47 1.65
CA GLU A 81 -18.65 -0.91 0.33
C GLU A 81 -19.05 0.09 -0.76
N GLU A 82 -18.11 0.53 -1.58
CA GLU A 82 -18.35 1.53 -2.63
C GLU A 82 -17.64 1.22 -3.96
N VAL A 83 -18.08 1.89 -5.03
CA VAL A 83 -17.46 1.80 -6.36
C VAL A 83 -16.64 3.07 -6.65
N PRO A 84 -15.41 2.98 -7.18
CA PRO A 84 -14.62 4.16 -7.53
C PRO A 84 -15.30 5.07 -8.57
N PRO A 85 -15.11 6.41 -8.49
CA PRO A 85 -14.36 7.13 -7.47
C PRO A 85 -15.12 7.23 -6.15
N ILE A 86 -14.41 7.11 -5.03
CA ILE A 86 -15.00 7.12 -3.69
C ILE A 86 -14.84 8.49 -3.08
N THR A 87 -15.93 9.01 -2.50
CA THR A 87 -15.99 10.25 -1.74
C THR A 87 -16.51 9.90 -0.37
N MET A 88 -15.78 10.26 0.69
CA MET A 88 -16.24 10.06 2.05
C MET A 88 -16.01 11.30 2.91
N GLY A 89 -17.02 11.70 3.67
CA GLY A 89 -16.85 12.65 4.76
C GLY A 89 -16.07 11.99 5.89
N LEU A 90 -15.08 12.69 6.43
CA LEU A 90 -14.28 12.18 7.54
C LEU A 90 -14.85 12.69 8.88
N PRO A 91 -14.94 11.82 9.90
CA PRO A 91 -15.29 12.25 11.24
C PRO A 91 -14.29 13.28 11.75
N LEU A 92 -14.77 14.35 12.38
CA LEU A 92 -13.90 15.38 12.97
C LEU A 92 -13.06 14.82 14.13
N GLU A 93 -13.53 13.76 14.75
CA GLU A 93 -12.82 13.06 15.83
C GLU A 93 -11.45 12.53 15.37
N LEU A 94 -11.25 12.31 14.07
CA LEU A 94 -9.94 11.92 13.50
C LEU A 94 -8.91 13.06 13.53
N PHE A 95 -9.37 14.31 13.66
CA PHE A 95 -8.55 15.53 13.65
C PHE A 95 -8.33 16.10 15.05
N THR A 96 -8.91 15.47 16.08
CA THR A 96 -8.83 15.90 17.48
C THR A 96 -8.10 14.87 18.35
N ASN A 97 -7.32 15.35 19.31
CA ASN A 97 -6.83 14.57 20.44
C ASN A 97 -7.96 14.19 21.40
N TRP A 98 -8.01 12.92 21.80
CA TRP A 98 -8.83 12.45 22.90
C TRP A 98 -8.01 12.57 24.19
N THR A 99 -8.43 13.44 25.11
CA THR A 99 -7.91 13.50 26.47
C THR A 99 -8.99 13.06 27.45
N PRO A 100 -8.65 12.59 28.67
CA PRO A 100 -9.63 12.26 29.71
C PRO A 100 -10.62 13.40 30.01
N ASP A 101 -10.21 14.65 29.75
CA ASP A 101 -10.98 15.86 30.02
C ASP A 101 -11.72 16.43 28.77
N GLY A 102 -11.66 15.76 27.61
CA GLY A 102 -12.39 16.18 26.40
C GLY A 102 -11.60 16.09 25.09
N PHE A 103 -12.00 16.89 24.09
CA PHE A 103 -11.34 16.99 22.80
C PHE A 103 -10.31 18.13 22.82
N SER A 104 -9.05 17.85 22.51
CA SER A 104 -7.98 18.84 22.35
C SER A 104 -7.47 18.83 20.90
N PRO A 105 -6.89 19.90 20.33
CA PRO A 105 -6.29 19.85 19.01
C PRO A 105 -5.13 18.85 18.95
N ILE A 106 -4.84 18.25 17.79
CA ILE A 106 -3.65 17.41 17.64
C ILE A 106 -2.40 18.31 17.74
N ASN A 107 -1.74 18.30 18.90
CA ASN A 107 -0.42 18.92 19.05
C ASN A 107 0.61 17.99 18.38
N ARG A 108 1.22 18.48 17.29
CA ARG A 108 2.27 17.85 16.44
C ARG A 108 2.73 16.46 16.91
N GLY A 109 2.26 15.43 16.22
CA GLY A 109 2.72 14.06 16.36
C GLY A 109 1.98 13.13 15.41
N GLU A 110 2.67 12.11 14.89
CA GLU A 110 2.04 11.00 14.18
C GLU A 110 1.15 10.25 15.17
N ARG A 111 -0.17 10.24 14.93
CA ARG A 111 -1.07 9.42 15.73
C ARG A 111 -1.04 7.99 15.20
N TYR A 112 -0.21 7.16 15.82
CA TYR A 112 -0.38 5.72 15.78
C TYR A 112 -1.46 5.35 16.81
N PHE A 113 -2.69 5.12 16.36
CA PHE A 113 -3.75 4.62 17.24
C PHE A 113 -3.44 3.20 17.65
N ASN A 114 -2.65 3.00 18.72
CA ASN A 114 -2.22 1.68 19.20
C ASN A 114 -1.59 0.79 18.10
N GLY A 115 -0.95 1.40 17.09
CA GLY A 115 -0.39 0.69 15.92
C GLY A 115 -1.43 0.24 14.88
N LEU A 116 -2.70 0.67 15.02
CA LEU A 116 -3.77 0.41 14.06
C LEU A 116 -3.96 1.60 13.11
N PRO A 117 -4.23 1.33 11.82
CA PRO A 117 -4.49 2.37 10.85
C PRO A 117 -5.79 3.11 11.13
N LEU A 118 -5.79 4.42 10.90
CA LEU A 118 -6.97 5.28 11.06
C LEU A 118 -8.04 4.98 10.02
N ILE A 119 -7.61 4.83 8.77
CA ILE A 119 -8.46 4.46 7.66
C ILE A 119 -7.76 3.31 6.94
N SER A 120 -8.48 2.21 6.74
CA SER A 120 -8.05 1.10 5.90
C SER A 120 -8.96 1.01 4.70
N PHE A 121 -8.33 0.91 3.54
CA PHE A 121 -8.99 0.82 2.26
C PHE A 121 -8.55 -0.47 1.60
N SER A 122 -9.48 -1.34 1.21
CA SER A 122 -9.15 -2.63 0.61
C SER A 122 -10.07 -3.01 -0.53
N PHE A 123 -9.50 -3.62 -1.56
CA PHE A 123 -10.23 -4.05 -2.75
C PHE A 123 -9.55 -5.25 -3.39
N LYS A 124 -10.32 -6.02 -4.14
CA LYS A 124 -9.82 -7.15 -4.91
C LYS A 124 -9.42 -6.71 -6.31
N VAL A 125 -8.23 -7.10 -6.74
CA VAL A 125 -7.72 -6.83 -8.09
C VAL A 125 -8.30 -7.87 -9.06
N PRO A 126 -8.94 -7.48 -10.18
CA PRO A 126 -9.46 -8.42 -11.16
C PRO A 126 -8.38 -9.35 -11.71
N LYS A 127 -8.73 -10.62 -11.99
CA LYS A 127 -7.81 -11.59 -12.62
C LYS A 127 -7.29 -11.14 -14.00
N LYS A 128 -8.05 -10.26 -14.67
CA LYS A 128 -7.73 -9.70 -16.00
C LYS A 128 -7.14 -8.29 -15.93
N ALA A 129 -6.84 -7.77 -14.74
CA ALA A 129 -6.28 -6.44 -14.60
C ALA A 129 -4.96 -6.32 -15.39
N PRO A 130 -4.73 -5.19 -16.09
CA PRO A 130 -3.47 -4.96 -16.79
C PRO A 130 -2.28 -5.09 -15.84
N ARG A 131 -1.15 -5.54 -16.37
CA ARG A 131 0.09 -5.68 -15.59
C ARG A 131 0.81 -4.34 -15.53
N GLY A 132 1.58 -4.12 -14.47
CA GLY A 132 2.46 -2.96 -14.33
C GLY A 132 2.14 -2.13 -13.12
N VAL A 133 2.59 -0.87 -13.15
CA VAL A 133 2.41 0.10 -12.07
C VAL A 133 1.16 0.92 -12.34
N HIS A 134 0.28 1.00 -11.34
CA HIS A 134 -0.96 1.72 -11.39
C HIS A 134 -1.03 2.73 -10.26
N LYS A 135 -1.62 3.89 -10.56
CA LYS A 135 -1.71 5.01 -9.62
C LYS A 135 -3.09 5.06 -8.98
N ILE A 136 -3.09 5.28 -7.67
CA ILE A 136 -4.25 5.60 -6.87
C ILE A 136 -4.04 7.01 -6.33
N PHE A 137 -5.02 7.87 -6.55
CA PHE A 137 -5.00 9.26 -6.15
C PHE A 137 -5.85 9.44 -4.91
N PHE A 138 -5.26 10.05 -3.89
CA PHE A 138 -5.93 10.42 -2.65
C PHE A 138 -5.93 11.94 -2.56
N THR A 139 -7.12 12.51 -2.35
CA THR A 139 -7.28 13.95 -2.16
C THR A 139 -8.02 14.18 -0.85
N LEU A 140 -7.32 14.75 0.13
CA LEU A 140 -7.94 15.29 1.32
C LEU A 140 -8.34 16.73 1.06
N THR A 141 -9.54 17.09 1.45
CA THR A 141 -10.01 18.48 1.48
C THR A 141 -10.59 18.75 2.84
N TYR A 142 -10.09 19.79 3.52
CA TYR A 142 -10.51 20.14 4.87
C TYR A 142 -10.68 21.65 5.00
N LYS A 143 -11.52 22.05 5.94
CA LYS A 143 -11.84 23.45 6.21
C LYS A 143 -11.39 23.82 7.61
N GLY A 144 -10.57 24.87 7.71
CA GLY A 144 -10.15 25.37 9.01
C GLY A 144 -11.25 26.11 9.74
N GLN A 145 -11.42 25.82 11.03
CA GLN A 145 -12.48 26.39 11.86
C GLN A 145 -12.37 27.91 12.03
N LYS A 146 -11.18 28.39 12.35
CA LYS A 146 -10.94 29.82 12.63
C LYS A 146 -10.82 30.65 11.36
N SER A 147 -10.15 30.13 10.34
CA SER A 147 -9.91 30.87 9.10
C SER A 147 -11.01 30.75 8.07
N ASN A 148 -11.90 29.75 8.22
CA ASN A 148 -12.95 29.43 7.25
C ASN A 148 -12.38 29.12 5.84
N LYS A 149 -11.07 28.87 5.73
CA LYS A 149 -10.36 28.57 4.49
C LYS A 149 -10.38 27.08 4.20
N TRP A 150 -10.38 26.76 2.91
CA TRP A 150 -10.25 25.39 2.43
C TRP A 150 -8.79 25.07 2.13
N TYR A 151 -8.38 23.89 2.58
CA TYR A 151 -7.07 23.31 2.38
C TYR A 151 -7.22 22.01 1.62
N LYS A 152 -6.17 21.66 0.86
CA LYS A 152 -6.15 20.47 0.03
C LYS A 152 -4.78 19.82 0.09
N ASP A 153 -4.77 18.53 0.36
CA ASP A 153 -3.58 17.69 0.29
C ASP A 153 -3.82 16.59 -0.76
N ASN A 154 -2.85 16.37 -1.64
CA ASN A 154 -2.94 15.39 -2.73
C ASN A 154 -1.79 14.43 -2.62
N GLN A 155 -2.11 13.15 -2.60
CA GLN A 155 -1.16 12.08 -2.40
C GLN A 155 -1.40 11.02 -3.46
N ILE A 156 -0.32 10.42 -3.94
CA ILE A 156 -0.35 9.42 -5.00
C ILE A 156 0.32 8.17 -4.46
N MET A 157 -0.38 7.04 -4.56
CA MET A 157 0.22 5.75 -4.28
C MET A 157 0.29 4.91 -5.54
N GLU A 158 1.41 4.20 -5.67
CA GLU A 158 1.65 3.27 -6.74
C GLU A 158 1.47 1.85 -6.24
N ILE A 159 0.64 1.08 -6.95
CA ILE A 159 0.51 -0.37 -6.75
C ILE A 159 1.06 -1.07 -7.99
N ARG A 160 1.74 -2.20 -7.80
CA ARG A 160 2.26 -3.01 -8.90
C ARG A 160 1.49 -4.31 -9.00
N ILE A 161 0.90 -4.56 -10.16
CA ILE A 161 0.28 -5.85 -10.48
C ILE A 161 1.34 -6.76 -11.06
N LYS A 162 1.68 -7.84 -10.35
CA LYS A 162 2.76 -8.75 -10.72
C LYS A 162 2.50 -9.43 -12.05
N ARG A 163 3.59 -9.74 -12.76
CA ARG A 163 3.55 -10.61 -13.93
C ARG A 163 3.52 -12.07 -13.47
N PHE A 164 2.96 -12.97 -14.30
CA PHE A 164 2.82 -14.38 -13.91
C PHE A 164 4.19 -15.01 -13.54
N TYR A 165 5.25 -14.67 -14.26
CA TYR A 165 6.60 -15.18 -14.02
C TYR A 165 7.32 -14.54 -12.82
N GLU A 166 6.74 -13.49 -12.22
CA GLU A 166 7.25 -12.92 -10.97
C GLU A 166 6.72 -13.69 -9.76
N THR A 167 5.65 -14.49 -9.93
CA THR A 167 5.12 -15.39 -8.90
C THR A 167 6.01 -16.64 -8.73
N PRO A 168 6.04 -17.28 -7.54
CA PRO A 168 6.81 -18.51 -7.32
C PRO A 168 6.46 -19.62 -8.32
N MET A 169 5.17 -19.79 -8.62
CA MET A 169 4.70 -20.78 -9.60
C MET A 169 5.17 -20.45 -11.02
N GLY A 170 5.13 -19.18 -11.42
CA GLY A 170 5.62 -18.77 -12.73
C GLY A 170 7.14 -18.92 -12.88
N LYS A 171 7.91 -18.63 -11.83
CA LYS A 171 9.35 -18.92 -11.79
C LYS A 171 9.62 -20.41 -11.96
N PHE A 172 8.87 -21.26 -11.26
CA PHE A 172 8.97 -22.71 -11.40
C PHE A 172 8.68 -23.17 -12.83
N ILE A 173 7.60 -22.68 -13.45
CA ILE A 173 7.26 -23.01 -14.86
C ILE A 173 8.38 -22.58 -15.82
N LEU A 174 8.99 -21.39 -15.63
CA LEU A 174 10.10 -20.94 -16.46
C LEU A 174 11.35 -21.82 -16.29
N ILE A 175 11.68 -22.22 -15.06
CA ILE A 175 12.79 -23.14 -14.80
C ILE A 175 12.54 -24.49 -15.48
N LEU A 176 11.32 -25.04 -15.35
CA LEU A 176 10.95 -26.29 -15.99
C LEU A 176 11.04 -26.19 -17.52
N ALA A 177 10.54 -25.10 -18.10
CA ALA A 177 10.64 -24.85 -19.54
C ALA A 177 12.10 -24.77 -20.00
N ALA A 178 12.98 -24.12 -19.22
CA ALA A 178 14.40 -24.06 -19.51
C ALA A 178 15.09 -25.44 -19.47
N ILE A 179 14.74 -26.27 -18.48
CA ILE A 179 15.24 -27.66 -18.39
C ILE A 179 14.77 -28.46 -19.61
N ILE A 180 13.48 -28.40 -19.96
CA ILE A 180 12.93 -29.13 -21.10
C ILE A 180 13.60 -28.67 -22.41
N ALA A 181 13.82 -27.37 -22.58
CA ALA A 181 14.51 -26.83 -23.75
C ALA A 181 15.97 -27.26 -23.85
N ALA A 182 16.62 -27.59 -22.73
CA ALA A 182 17.99 -28.10 -22.70
C ALA A 182 18.10 -29.61 -22.94
N LEU A 183 17.01 -30.39 -22.77
CA LEU A 183 17.00 -31.84 -22.96
C LEU A 183 17.47 -32.31 -24.36
N PRO A 184 17.13 -31.67 -25.49
CA PRO A 184 17.64 -32.05 -26.80
C PRO A 184 19.16 -31.86 -26.96
N GLY A 185 19.77 -30.98 -26.14
CA GLY A 185 21.20 -30.73 -26.10
C GLY A 185 22.01 -31.79 -25.33
N LEU A 186 21.34 -32.55 -24.46
CA LEU A 186 21.99 -33.58 -23.62
C LEU A 186 22.49 -34.79 -24.42
N PRO A 187 21.71 -35.39 -25.34
CA PRO A 187 22.18 -36.46 -26.21
C PRO A 187 23.30 -36.00 -27.15
N THR A 188 23.24 -34.76 -27.62
CA THR A 188 24.27 -34.18 -28.49
C THR A 188 25.58 -33.94 -27.73
N LEU A 189 25.52 -33.49 -26.47
CA LEU A 189 26.68 -33.41 -25.58
C LEU A 189 27.30 -34.78 -25.31
N TRP A 190 26.48 -35.81 -25.07
CA TRP A 190 26.95 -37.19 -24.89
C TRP A 190 27.65 -37.73 -26.15
N ASN A 191 27.05 -37.55 -27.33
CA ASN A 191 27.66 -37.97 -28.59
C ASN A 191 29.00 -37.27 -28.86
N ILE A 192 29.12 -35.98 -28.52
CA ILE A 192 30.39 -35.25 -28.67
C ILE A 192 31.45 -35.79 -27.69
N LEU A 193 31.06 -36.11 -26.45
CA LEU A 193 31.94 -36.74 -25.47
C LEU A 193 32.42 -38.12 -25.91
N ASP A 194 31.54 -38.94 -26.48
CA ASP A 194 31.90 -40.26 -27.02
C ASP A 194 32.88 -40.14 -28.20
N ILE A 195 32.66 -39.18 -29.11
CA ILE A 195 33.58 -38.90 -30.22
C ILE A 195 34.94 -38.42 -29.70
N LEU A 196 34.96 -37.48 -28.75
CA LEU A 196 36.20 -36.99 -28.15
C LEU A 196 36.96 -38.10 -27.42
N TRP A 197 36.26 -38.99 -26.73
CA TRP A 197 36.84 -40.15 -26.07
C TRP A 197 37.45 -41.14 -27.08
N SER A 198 36.78 -41.40 -28.20
CA SER A 198 37.31 -42.28 -29.25
C SER A 198 38.57 -41.70 -29.92
N MET A 199 38.60 -40.38 -30.13
CA MET A 199 39.78 -39.67 -30.64
C MET A 199 40.95 -39.73 -29.64
N PHE A 200 40.66 -39.63 -28.34
CA PHE A 200 41.67 -39.78 -27.30
C PHE A 200 42.26 -41.19 -27.26
N GLN A 201 41.43 -42.24 -27.30
CA GLN A 201 41.93 -43.63 -27.31
C GLN A 201 42.79 -43.94 -28.54
N THR A 202 42.39 -43.46 -29.72
CA THR A 202 43.17 -43.67 -30.96
C THR A 202 44.53 -42.96 -30.92
N SER A 203 44.61 -41.79 -30.28
CA SER A 203 45.89 -41.09 -30.07
C SER A 203 46.83 -41.80 -29.08
N LEU A 204 46.27 -42.49 -28.06
CA LEU A 204 47.06 -43.24 -27.09
C LEU A 204 47.61 -44.57 -27.62
N CYS A 205 46.92 -45.22 -28.56
CA CYS A 205 47.38 -46.47 -29.18
C CYS A 205 48.38 -46.27 -30.34
N SER A 206 48.65 -45.03 -30.75
CA SER A 206 49.59 -44.69 -31.83
C SER A 206 50.95 -44.16 -31.34
N LEU A 207 51.18 -44.21 -30.03
CA LEU A 207 52.44 -43.93 -29.31
C LEU A 207 53.06 -45.24 -28.82
#